data_AF-A0A016WQV6-F1
#
_entry.id   AF-A0A016WQV6-F1
#
_cell.length_a   1.000
_cell.length_b   1.000
_cell.length_c   1.000
_cell.angle_alpha   90.00
_cell.angle_beta   90.00
_cell.angle_gamma   90.00
#
_symmetry.space_group_name_H-M   'P 1'
#
loop_
_entity.id
_entity.type
_entity.pdbx_description
1 polymer ?
#
loop_
_entity_poly.entity_id
_entity_poly.type
_entity_poly.pdbx_seq_one_letter_code
_entity_poly.pdbx_strand_id
1 'polypeptide(L)'
;MGAPIDASWRSILSWLSAGALPALRHASWHAVRSHVTTKYAHCSSALAGLREEFSELMRASDARLTQIASTDLFSRYQNQLTYFQSGYSDLKELIPQTASAMGCKTTNAAILFRACDYMAQLTSEVEANEKELQQLSAQVSALEIIAAQYETMAAEAPSSNSSSLQARMLQILLDDCFSSFVEQVDFSSYATITRTLLTWVEQLAAHNDQFKKTAGQMVTLPFTLR
;
A
#
# COMPACT_ATOMS: atom_id res chain seq x y z
N MET A 1 -80.75 -14.66 -71.23
CA MET A 1 -81.44 -14.19 -72.44
C MET A 1 -80.50 -13.21 -73.15
N GLY A 2 -80.20 -13.45 -74.44
CA GLY A 2 -79.74 -12.45 -75.43
C GLY A 2 -78.39 -11.79 -75.17
N ALA A 3 -77.27 -12.33 -75.66
CA ALA A 3 -76.77 -12.31 -77.04
C ALA A 3 -75.77 -11.16 -77.30
N PRO A 4 -74.74 -11.42 -78.12
CA PRO A 4 -73.44 -10.75 -78.12
C PRO A 4 -73.33 -9.70 -79.24
N ILE A 5 -72.42 -8.74 -79.12
CA ILE A 5 -72.02 -7.90 -80.25
C ILE A 5 -70.49 -7.77 -80.25
N ASP A 6 -69.88 -8.71 -80.96
CA ASP A 6 -68.65 -8.54 -81.74
C ASP A 6 -68.90 -7.52 -82.87
N ALA A 7 -67.82 -6.96 -83.42
CA ALA A 7 -67.71 -5.93 -84.46
C ALA A 7 -67.92 -4.49 -83.95
N SER A 8 -67.05 -3.50 -84.17
CA SER A 8 -66.06 -3.33 -85.24
C SER A 8 -65.09 -2.21 -84.83
N TRP A 9 -63.88 -2.56 -84.39
CA TRP A 9 -62.76 -1.61 -84.32
C TRP A 9 -62.37 -1.05 -85.71
N ARG A 10 -62.91 -1.64 -86.78
CA ARG A 10 -62.70 -1.23 -88.18
C ARG A 10 -63.54 -0.01 -88.58
N SER A 11 -64.59 0.37 -87.84
CA SER A 11 -65.40 1.55 -88.15
C SER A 11 -64.81 2.88 -87.64
N ILE A 12 -63.91 2.83 -86.66
CA ILE A 12 -63.25 4.03 -86.13
C ILE A 12 -62.06 4.44 -87.01
N LEU A 13 -61.47 3.49 -87.74
CA LEU A 13 -60.33 3.75 -88.62
C LEU A 13 -60.71 4.25 -90.02
N SER A 14 -61.99 4.24 -90.42
CA SER A 14 -62.43 4.77 -91.72
C SER A 14 -62.56 6.29 -91.78
N TRP A 15 -62.55 6.98 -90.62
CA TRP A 15 -62.63 8.45 -90.56
C TRP A 15 -61.27 9.14 -90.72
N LEU A 16 -60.16 8.40 -90.80
CA LEU A 16 -58.80 8.95 -90.86
C LEU A 16 -58.13 8.88 -92.24
N SER A 17 -58.82 8.42 -93.29
CA SER A 17 -58.22 8.30 -94.65
C SER A 17 -58.75 9.29 -95.70
N ALA A 18 -59.47 10.34 -95.30
CA ALA A 18 -59.87 11.42 -96.20
C ALA A 18 -59.28 12.74 -95.70
N GLY A 19 -58.17 13.14 -96.31
CA GLY A 19 -57.31 14.22 -95.86
C GLY A 19 -57.95 15.60 -95.83
N ALA A 20 -57.72 16.32 -94.73
CA ALA A 20 -57.80 17.77 -94.65
C ALA A 20 -56.93 18.28 -93.49
N LEU A 21 -55.96 19.12 -93.86
CA LEU A 21 -55.18 20.14 -93.13
C LEU A 21 -54.79 20.02 -91.62
N PRO A 22 -53.60 20.55 -91.27
CA PRO A 22 -52.94 20.35 -89.98
C PRO A 22 -53.21 21.46 -88.95
N ALA A 23 -52.70 21.22 -87.75
CA ALA A 23 -52.44 22.20 -86.68
C ALA A 23 -53.65 22.68 -85.86
N LEU A 24 -54.11 21.87 -84.90
CA LEU A 24 -54.57 22.41 -83.60
C LEU A 24 -54.75 21.37 -82.46
N ARG A 25 -53.92 20.31 -82.34
CA ARG A 25 -54.02 19.38 -81.19
C ARG A 25 -52.69 18.85 -80.62
N HIS A 26 -51.56 19.49 -80.92
CA HIS A 26 -50.24 19.06 -80.40
C HIS A 26 -49.71 19.91 -79.22
N ALA A 27 -50.22 21.13 -79.00
CA ALA A 27 -49.65 22.04 -78.01
C ALA A 27 -50.02 21.70 -76.54
N SER A 28 -51.24 21.20 -76.29
CA SER A 28 -51.74 20.99 -74.92
C SER A 28 -51.11 19.78 -74.22
N TRP A 29 -50.91 18.66 -74.94
CA TRP A 29 -50.30 17.46 -74.37
C TRP A 29 -48.79 17.60 -74.13
N HIS A 30 -48.08 18.38 -74.96
CA HIS A 30 -46.68 18.71 -74.72
C HIS A 30 -46.49 19.64 -73.52
N ALA A 31 -47.39 20.62 -73.32
CA ALA A 31 -47.34 21.50 -72.16
C ALA A 31 -47.60 20.76 -70.83
N VAL A 32 -48.58 19.86 -70.79
CA VAL A 32 -48.87 19.03 -69.61
C VAL A 32 -47.74 18.02 -69.33
N ARG A 33 -47.22 17.35 -70.37
CA ARG A 33 -46.09 16.42 -70.24
C ARG A 33 -44.82 17.15 -69.79
N SER A 34 -44.54 18.33 -70.33
CA SER A 34 -43.42 19.19 -69.91
C SER A 34 -43.55 19.61 -68.45
N HIS A 35 -44.73 20.05 -68.00
CA HIS A 35 -44.90 20.45 -66.61
C HIS A 35 -44.75 19.30 -65.61
N VAL A 36 -45.19 18.09 -65.97
CA VAL A 36 -45.02 16.88 -65.13
C VAL A 36 -43.56 16.43 -65.11
N THR A 37 -42.85 16.43 -66.24
CA THR A 37 -41.43 16.06 -66.28
C THR A 37 -40.55 17.10 -65.58
N THR A 38 -40.85 18.39 -65.69
CA THR A 38 -40.12 19.45 -64.97
C THR A 38 -40.34 19.37 -63.46
N LYS A 39 -41.58 19.08 -62.99
CA LYS A 39 -41.84 18.87 -61.55
C LYS A 39 -41.15 17.61 -61.03
N TYR A 40 -41.14 16.52 -61.78
CA TYR A 40 -40.41 15.31 -61.40
C TYR A 40 -38.89 15.52 -61.40
N ALA A 41 -38.34 16.24 -62.38
CA ALA A 41 -36.92 16.59 -62.43
C ALA A 41 -36.53 17.50 -61.26
N HIS A 42 -37.36 18.49 -60.94
CA HIS A 42 -37.15 19.37 -59.78
C HIS A 42 -37.19 18.58 -58.47
N CYS A 43 -38.19 17.69 -58.30
CA CYS A 43 -38.30 16.83 -57.11
C CYS A 43 -37.12 15.86 -57.00
N SER A 44 -36.67 15.29 -58.13
CA SER A 44 -35.49 14.43 -58.20
C SER A 44 -34.20 15.17 -57.85
N SER A 45 -34.05 16.42 -58.31
CA SER A 45 -32.89 17.25 -57.98
C SER A 45 -32.87 17.67 -56.50
N ALA A 46 -34.04 17.98 -55.93
CA ALA A 46 -34.17 18.29 -54.51
C ALA A 46 -33.88 17.07 -53.63
N LEU A 47 -34.34 15.88 -54.03
CA LEU A 47 -34.01 14.63 -53.35
C LEU A 47 -32.53 14.25 -53.48
N ALA A 48 -31.89 14.53 -54.62
CA ALA A 48 -30.46 14.35 -54.80
C ALA A 48 -29.65 15.32 -53.92
N GLY A 49 -30.07 16.59 -53.83
CA GLY A 49 -29.46 17.58 -52.93
C GLY A 49 -29.55 17.17 -51.46
N LEU A 50 -30.72 16.75 -51.00
CA LEU A 50 -30.91 16.25 -49.63
C LEU A 50 -30.07 14.98 -49.33
N ARG A 51 -29.87 14.12 -50.33
CA ARG A 51 -29.02 12.92 -50.18
C ARG A 51 -27.55 13.28 -50.04
N GLU A 52 -27.07 14.28 -50.77
CA GLU A 52 -25.70 14.78 -50.65
C GLU A 52 -25.50 15.53 -49.33
N GLU A 53 -26.43 16.40 -48.93
CA GLU A 53 -26.37 17.08 -47.62
C GLU A 53 -26.36 16.08 -46.46
N PHE A 54 -27.18 15.03 -46.51
CA PHE A 54 -27.19 13.97 -45.51
C PHE A 54 -25.86 13.20 -45.49
N SER A 55 -25.28 12.93 -46.66
CA SER A 55 -23.99 12.23 -46.79
C SER A 55 -22.82 13.07 -46.28
N GLU A 56 -22.81 14.38 -46.54
CA GLU A 56 -21.83 15.32 -45.97
C GLU A 56 -21.97 15.43 -44.45
N LEU A 57 -23.20 15.47 -43.94
CA LEU A 57 -23.48 15.56 -42.51
C LEU A 57 -23.03 14.28 -41.77
N MET A 58 -23.27 13.10 -42.37
CA MET A 58 -22.74 11.83 -41.86
C MET A 58 -21.20 11.81 -41.86
N ARG A 59 -20.57 12.26 -42.94
CA ARG A 59 -19.10 12.33 -43.03
C ARG A 59 -18.49 13.30 -42.03
N ALA A 60 -19.14 14.43 -41.78
CA ALA A 60 -18.74 15.41 -40.76
C ALA A 60 -18.92 14.87 -39.33
N SER A 61 -19.98 14.09 -39.09
CA SER A 61 -20.22 13.40 -37.81
C SER A 61 -19.13 12.36 -37.53
N ASP A 62 -18.80 11.51 -38.50
CA ASP A 62 -17.74 10.50 -38.36
C ASP A 62 -16.37 11.14 -38.11
N ALA A 63 -16.07 12.26 -38.78
CA ALA A 63 -14.83 13.01 -38.56
C ALA A 63 -14.76 13.57 -37.13
N ARG A 64 -15.86 14.11 -36.58
CA ARG A 64 -15.94 14.59 -35.19
C ARG A 64 -15.79 13.47 -34.18
N LEU A 65 -16.47 12.34 -34.38
CA LEU A 65 -16.35 11.18 -33.51
C LEU A 65 -14.91 10.65 -33.48
N THR A 66 -14.25 10.60 -34.64
CA THR A 66 -12.83 10.21 -34.75
C THR A 66 -11.91 11.20 -34.02
N GLN A 67 -12.18 12.50 -34.14
CA GLN A 67 -11.40 13.53 -33.44
C GLN A 67 -11.58 13.44 -31.92
N ILE A 68 -12.81 13.25 -31.43
CA ILE A 68 -13.10 13.06 -30.01
C ILE A 68 -12.38 11.81 -29.48
N ALA A 69 -12.47 10.69 -30.20
CA ALA A 69 -11.78 9.45 -29.82
C ALA A 69 -10.25 9.64 -29.76
N SER A 70 -9.67 10.39 -30.70
CA SER A 70 -8.24 10.72 -30.70
C SER A 70 -7.84 11.58 -29.50
N THR A 71 -8.65 12.60 -29.16
CA THR A 71 -8.38 13.47 -28.00
C THR A 71 -8.55 12.74 -26.66
N ASP A 72 -9.53 11.84 -26.54
CA ASP A 72 -9.73 11.02 -25.35
C ASP A 72 -8.57 10.03 -25.17
N LEU A 73 -8.16 9.34 -26.25
CA LEU A 73 -7.02 8.44 -26.22
C LEU A 73 -5.73 9.16 -25.83
N PHE A 74 -5.49 10.35 -26.38
CA PHE A 74 -4.33 11.19 -26.02
C PHE A 74 -4.37 11.60 -24.55
N SER A 75 -5.53 12.04 -24.06
CA SER A 75 -5.71 12.42 -22.65
C SER A 75 -5.47 11.25 -21.70
N ARG A 76 -5.97 10.05 -22.05
CA ARG A 76 -5.71 8.82 -21.28
C ARG A 76 -4.23 8.46 -21.24
N TYR A 77 -3.55 8.54 -22.39
CA TYR A 77 -2.12 8.28 -22.46
C TYR A 77 -1.32 9.27 -21.60
N GLN A 78 -1.68 10.56 -21.64
CA GLN A 78 -1.02 11.58 -20.85
C GLN A 78 -1.26 11.39 -19.34
N ASN A 79 -2.49 11.07 -18.94
CA ASN A 79 -2.81 10.73 -17.55
C ASN A 79 -2.02 9.50 -17.07
N GLN A 80 -1.88 8.50 -17.93
CA GLN A 80 -1.10 7.31 -17.64
C GLN A 80 0.39 7.65 -17.45
N LEU A 81 0.96 8.51 -18.31
CA LEU A 81 2.33 8.99 -18.14
C LEU A 81 2.53 9.75 -16.84
N THR A 82 1.61 10.65 -16.48
CA THR A 82 1.69 11.39 -15.20
C THR A 82 1.62 10.45 -14.01
N TYR A 83 0.77 9.42 -14.06
CA TYR A 83 0.68 8.41 -13.01
C TYR A 83 1.99 7.63 -12.88
N PHE A 84 2.58 7.18 -13.99
CA PHE A 84 3.88 6.51 -13.98
C PHE A 84 4.98 7.42 -13.42
N GLN A 85 5.04 8.69 -13.85
CA GLN A 85 6.02 9.66 -13.37
C GLN A 85 5.89 9.92 -11.87
N SER A 86 4.66 10.03 -11.35
CA SER A 86 4.39 10.13 -9.91
C SER A 86 4.94 8.91 -9.16
N GLY A 87 4.62 7.70 -9.64
CA GLY A 87 5.09 6.47 -8.99
C GLY A 87 6.62 6.34 -8.90
N TYR A 88 7.36 6.83 -9.92
CA TYR A 88 8.82 6.89 -9.85
C TYR A 88 9.32 7.93 -8.83
N SER A 89 8.62 9.06 -8.69
CA SER A 89 8.95 10.09 -7.70
C SER A 89 8.76 9.56 -6.29
N ASP A 90 7.60 8.95 -6.03
CA ASP A 90 7.26 8.38 -4.72
C ASP A 90 8.25 7.27 -4.33
N LEU A 91 8.56 6.37 -5.27
CA LEU A 91 9.54 5.31 -5.07
C LEU A 91 10.94 5.88 -4.77
N LYS A 92 11.34 6.97 -5.43
CA LYS A 92 12.63 7.60 -5.20
C LYS A 92 12.74 8.21 -3.80
N GLU A 93 11.64 8.71 -3.22
CA GLU A 93 11.64 9.24 -1.85
C GLU A 93 11.79 8.14 -0.80
N LEU A 94 11.26 6.95 -1.06
CA LEU A 94 11.33 5.80 -0.16
C LEU A 94 12.72 5.13 -0.12
N ILE A 95 13.49 5.26 -1.20
CA ILE A 95 14.82 4.64 -1.31
C ILE A 95 15.88 5.56 -0.69
N PRO A 96 16.80 5.04 0.15
CA PRO A 96 17.88 5.83 0.73
C PRO A 96 18.70 6.59 -0.31
N GLN A 97 18.94 7.88 -0.08
CA GLN A 97 19.66 8.77 -1.02
C GLN A 97 21.18 8.52 -1.07
N THR A 98 21.70 7.63 -0.22
CA THR A 98 23.12 7.46 0.12
C THR A 98 24.02 7.04 -1.04
N ALA A 99 23.47 6.56 -2.17
CA ALA A 99 24.25 6.10 -3.32
C ALA A 99 24.18 7.00 -4.57
N SER A 100 23.60 8.20 -4.48
CA SER A 100 23.55 9.11 -5.64
C SER A 100 24.81 9.96 -5.67
N ALA A 101 25.69 9.72 -6.65
CA ALA A 101 26.76 10.67 -6.98
C ALA A 101 26.14 12.05 -7.17
N MET A 102 26.46 12.97 -6.24
CA MET A 102 25.87 14.29 -6.17
C MET A 102 26.07 14.99 -7.52
N GLY A 103 24.99 15.18 -8.29
CA GLY A 103 25.01 15.96 -9.53
C GLY A 103 24.48 15.30 -10.79
N CYS A 104 24.19 13.98 -10.82
CA CYS A 104 23.59 13.34 -11.99
C CYS A 104 22.09 13.01 -11.80
N LYS A 105 21.25 13.34 -12.80
CA LYS A 105 19.82 12.99 -12.79
C LYS A 105 19.68 11.47 -12.70
N THR A 106 19.10 10.96 -11.63
CA THR A 106 18.78 9.54 -11.50
C THR A 106 17.80 9.13 -12.60
N THR A 107 18.15 8.11 -13.39
CA THR A 107 17.28 7.55 -14.44
C THR A 107 16.24 6.61 -13.83
N ASN A 108 15.10 6.41 -14.51
CA ASN A 108 14.06 5.47 -14.06
C ASN A 108 14.60 4.06 -13.84
N ALA A 109 15.53 3.59 -14.70
CA ALA A 109 16.19 2.30 -14.53
C ALA A 109 17.01 2.23 -13.23
N ALA A 110 17.74 3.29 -12.89
CA ALA A 110 18.50 3.35 -11.65
C ALA A 110 17.59 3.41 -10.40
N ILE A 111 16.41 4.04 -10.50
CA ILE A 111 15.40 4.02 -9.43
C ILE A 111 14.95 2.58 -9.18
N LEU A 112 14.57 1.85 -10.24
CA LEU A 112 14.10 0.46 -10.12
C LEU A 112 15.18 -0.47 -9.57
N PHE A 113 16.41 -0.38 -10.07
CA PHE A 113 17.51 -1.22 -9.60
C PHE A 113 17.77 -1.01 -8.10
N ARG A 114 17.83 0.25 -7.66
CA ARG A 114 18.00 0.56 -6.24
C ARG A 114 16.80 0.16 -5.39
N ALA A 115 15.59 0.19 -5.93
CA ALA A 115 14.41 -0.34 -5.25
C ALA A 115 14.55 -1.84 -4.99
N CYS A 116 14.98 -2.60 -6.00
CA CYS A 116 15.22 -4.04 -5.86
C CYS A 116 16.31 -4.33 -4.83
N ASP A 117 17.44 -3.63 -4.90
CA ASP A 117 18.54 -3.79 -3.93
C ASP A 117 18.07 -3.46 -2.51
N TYR A 118 17.34 -2.35 -2.34
CA TYR A 118 16.84 -1.92 -1.04
C TYR A 118 15.80 -2.89 -0.47
N MET A 119 14.89 -3.42 -1.31
CA MET A 119 13.96 -4.47 -0.89
C MET A 119 14.69 -5.74 -0.43
N ALA A 120 15.74 -6.16 -1.14
CA ALA A 120 16.54 -7.32 -0.76
C ALA A 120 17.27 -7.08 0.57
N GLN A 121 17.85 -5.89 0.74
CA GLN A 121 18.48 -5.48 2.00
C GLN A 121 17.46 -5.50 3.16
N LEU A 122 16.31 -4.86 3.01
CA LEU A 122 15.26 -4.84 4.03
C LEU A 122 14.79 -6.25 4.40
N THR A 123 14.64 -7.13 3.41
CA THR A 123 14.25 -8.53 3.66
C THR A 123 15.31 -9.24 4.52
N SER A 124 16.58 -9.06 4.18
CA SER A 124 17.70 -9.63 4.97
C SER A 124 17.77 -9.04 6.39
N GLU A 125 17.50 -7.75 6.56
CA GLU A 125 17.48 -7.10 7.88
C GLU A 125 16.32 -7.60 8.74
N VAL A 126 15.13 -7.79 8.15
CA VAL A 126 13.98 -8.38 8.86
C VAL A 126 14.30 -9.79 9.34
N GLU A 127 14.91 -10.63 8.50
CA GLU A 127 15.32 -11.99 8.88
C GLU A 127 16.37 -11.99 10.00
N ALA A 128 17.34 -11.08 9.93
CA ALA A 128 18.37 -10.94 10.97
C ALA A 128 17.76 -10.50 12.31
N ASN A 129 16.89 -9.49 12.29
CA ASN A 129 16.21 -8.98 13.49
C ASN A 129 15.30 -10.02 14.13
N GLU A 130 14.58 -10.80 13.32
CA GLU A 130 13.73 -11.90 13.82
C GLU A 130 14.57 -12.96 14.53
N LYS A 131 15.73 -13.31 13.98
CA LYS A 131 16.67 -14.24 14.61
C LYS A 131 17.22 -13.70 15.94
N GLU A 132 17.56 -12.41 15.99
CA GLU A 132 18.02 -11.76 17.21
C GLU A 132 16.92 -11.74 18.28
N LEU A 133 15.68 -11.39 17.91
CA LEU A 133 14.52 -11.44 18.81
C LEU A 133 14.29 -12.82 19.40
N GLN A 134 14.37 -13.88 18.59
CA GLN A 134 14.25 -15.25 19.07
C GLN A 134 15.35 -15.61 20.07
N GLN A 135 16.58 -15.17 19.82
CA GLN A 135 17.70 -15.37 20.73
C GLN A 135 17.51 -14.62 22.06
N LEU A 136 17.08 -13.36 22.03
CA LEU A 136 16.79 -12.60 23.25
C LEU A 136 15.63 -13.22 24.03
N SER A 137 14.56 -13.64 23.35
CA SER A 137 13.42 -14.31 23.97
C SER A 137 13.83 -15.59 24.70
N ALA A 138 14.68 -16.41 24.09
CA ALA A 138 15.24 -17.60 24.73
C ALA A 138 16.08 -17.26 25.97
N GLN A 139 16.87 -16.18 25.93
CA GLN A 139 17.64 -15.73 27.09
C GLN A 139 16.76 -15.25 28.23
N VAL A 140 15.72 -14.46 27.94
CA VAL A 140 14.76 -14.00 28.94
C VAL A 140 14.07 -15.20 29.60
N SER A 141 13.57 -16.14 28.81
CA SER A 141 12.93 -17.35 29.34
C SER A 141 13.88 -18.17 30.22
N ALA A 142 15.16 -18.31 29.83
CA ALA A 142 16.15 -19.00 30.65
C ALA A 142 16.40 -18.27 31.98
N LEU A 143 16.50 -16.93 31.96
CA LEU A 143 16.68 -16.12 33.16
C LEU A 143 15.47 -16.18 34.09
N GLU A 144 14.25 -16.19 33.55
CA GLU A 144 13.02 -16.37 34.32
C GLU A 144 12.99 -17.72 35.04
N ILE A 145 13.39 -18.81 34.35
CA ILE A 145 13.52 -20.13 34.97
C ILE A 145 14.54 -20.09 36.11
N ILE A 146 15.71 -19.49 35.88
CA ILE A 146 16.75 -19.37 36.91
C ILE A 146 16.24 -18.57 38.12
N ALA A 147 15.57 -17.44 37.90
CA ALA A 147 14.99 -16.63 38.96
C ALA A 147 13.96 -17.41 39.79
N ALA A 148 13.05 -18.13 39.13
CA ALA A 148 12.04 -18.97 39.80
C ALA A 148 12.68 -20.10 40.63
N GLN A 149 13.79 -20.68 40.16
CA GLN A 149 14.55 -21.67 40.93
C GLN A 149 15.16 -21.04 42.20
N TYR A 150 15.75 -19.85 42.09
CA TYR A 150 16.28 -19.14 43.26
C TYR A 150 15.20 -18.77 44.27
N GLU A 151 14.02 -18.34 43.81
CA GLU A 151 12.88 -18.07 44.69
C GLU A 151 12.43 -19.32 45.45
N THR A 152 12.35 -20.47 44.76
CA THR A 152 12.03 -21.76 45.38
C THR A 152 13.06 -22.14 46.43
N MET A 153 14.36 -22.05 46.11
CA MET A 153 15.44 -22.36 47.05
C MET A 153 15.43 -21.42 48.27
N ALA A 154 15.09 -20.15 48.09
CA ALA A 154 14.96 -19.19 49.18
C ALA A 154 13.75 -19.51 50.07
N ALA A 155 12.64 -19.97 49.51
CA ALA A 155 11.45 -20.39 50.27
C ALA A 155 11.67 -21.70 51.04
N GLU A 156 12.46 -22.62 50.49
CA GLU A 156 12.84 -23.89 51.12
C GLU A 156 13.98 -23.77 52.13
N ALA A 157 14.67 -22.62 52.16
CA ALA A 157 15.66 -22.34 53.19
C ALA A 157 15.01 -22.49 54.58
N PRO A 158 15.69 -23.14 55.54
CA PRO A 158 15.11 -23.43 56.85
C PRO A 158 14.56 -22.14 57.45
N SER A 159 13.22 -22.08 57.59
CA SER A 159 12.54 -20.93 58.18
C SER A 159 13.26 -20.57 59.48
N SER A 160 13.42 -19.28 59.76
CA SER A 160 14.11 -18.74 60.94
C SER A 160 13.78 -19.49 62.26
N ASN A 161 12.64 -20.17 62.32
CA ASN A 161 12.13 -20.93 63.45
C ASN A 161 12.83 -22.28 63.72
N SER A 162 13.61 -22.86 62.78
CA SER A 162 14.40 -24.08 63.01
C SER A 162 15.89 -23.81 63.25
N SER A 163 16.30 -22.55 63.14
CA SER A 163 17.68 -22.15 63.37
C SER A 163 17.96 -21.99 64.87
N SER A 164 19.11 -22.47 65.34
CA SER A 164 19.54 -22.26 66.74
C SER A 164 19.60 -20.75 67.03
N LEU A 165 19.47 -20.35 68.31
CA LEU A 165 19.59 -18.93 68.70
C LEU A 165 20.85 -18.27 68.12
N GLN A 166 21.96 -19.02 68.07
CA GLN A 166 23.23 -18.60 67.46
C GLN A 166 23.10 -18.34 65.95
N ALA A 167 22.38 -19.18 65.21
CA ALA A 167 22.14 -18.99 63.79
C ALA A 167 21.24 -17.78 63.52
N ARG A 168 20.24 -17.51 64.38
CA ARG A 168 19.41 -16.30 64.29
C ARG A 168 20.22 -15.03 64.60
N MET A 169 21.11 -15.07 65.59
CA MET A 169 22.01 -13.95 65.89
C MET A 169 23.01 -13.70 64.75
N LEU A 170 23.51 -14.77 64.11
CA LEU A 170 24.36 -14.66 62.93
C LEU A 170 23.60 -14.04 61.74
N GLN A 171 22.36 -14.46 61.50
CA GLN A 171 21.50 -13.89 60.45
C GLN A 171 21.35 -12.37 60.63
N ILE A 172 20.98 -11.91 61.83
CA ILE A 172 20.82 -10.48 62.12
C ILE A 172 22.14 -9.72 61.86
N LEU A 173 23.26 -10.29 62.28
CA LEU A 173 24.58 -9.68 62.07
C LEU A 173 24.94 -9.60 60.59
N LEU A 174 24.66 -10.65 59.81
CA LEU A 174 24.90 -10.66 58.36
C LEU A 174 23.98 -9.70 57.61
N ASP A 175 22.71 -9.61 58.00
CA ASP A 175 21.75 -8.67 57.43
C ASP A 175 22.14 -7.21 57.71
N ASP A 176 22.58 -6.89 58.93
CA ASP A 176 23.10 -5.56 59.28
C ASP A 176 24.36 -5.21 58.47
N CYS A 177 25.28 -6.17 58.30
CA CYS A 177 26.47 -6.00 57.47
C CYS A 177 26.10 -5.78 56.00
N PHE A 178 25.13 -6.53 55.48
CA PHE A 178 24.70 -6.43 54.09
C PHE A 178 23.97 -5.11 53.82
N SER A 179 23.09 -4.68 54.72
CA SER A 179 22.40 -3.38 54.61
C SER A 179 23.41 -2.22 54.58
N SER A 180 24.39 -2.24 55.48
CA SER A 180 25.49 -1.25 55.49
C SER A 180 26.31 -1.27 54.20
N PHE A 181 26.57 -2.45 53.65
CA PHE A 181 27.29 -2.62 52.39
C PHE A 181 26.52 -1.99 51.22
N VAL A 182 25.22 -2.25 51.11
CA VAL A 182 24.37 -1.74 50.02
C VAL A 182 24.28 -0.20 50.05
N GLU A 183 24.23 0.42 51.23
CA GLU A 183 24.17 1.88 51.33
C GLU A 183 25.50 2.58 51.02
N GLN A 184 26.63 1.94 51.31
CA GLN A 184 27.95 2.61 51.32
C GLN A 184 28.83 2.23 50.13
N VAL A 185 28.54 1.14 49.42
CA VAL A 185 29.31 0.69 48.25
C VAL A 185 28.63 1.09 46.95
N ASP A 186 29.22 2.06 46.26
CA ASP A 186 28.77 2.47 44.92
C ASP A 186 29.35 1.57 43.79
N PHE A 187 28.47 1.14 42.88
CA PHE A 187 28.73 0.27 41.73
C PHE A 187 28.84 0.98 40.38
N SER A 188 28.84 2.32 40.35
CA SER A 188 28.88 3.13 39.13
C SER A 188 30.12 2.91 38.23
N SER A 189 31.26 2.54 38.81
CA SER A 189 32.54 2.36 38.12
C SER A 189 33.50 1.50 38.93
N TYR A 190 34.37 0.73 38.27
CA TYR A 190 35.40 -0.09 38.94
C TYR A 190 36.29 0.71 39.90
N ALA A 191 36.66 1.94 39.52
CA ALA A 191 37.48 2.83 40.36
C ALA A 191 36.71 3.36 41.58
N THR A 192 35.38 3.47 41.48
CA THR A 192 34.53 3.87 42.60
C THR A 192 34.29 2.69 43.52
N ILE A 193 33.96 1.52 42.98
CA ILE A 193 33.80 0.25 43.71
C ILE A 193 35.01 -0.03 44.59
N THR A 194 36.22 0.02 44.03
CA THR A 194 37.45 -0.27 44.80
C THR A 194 37.68 0.72 45.93
N ARG A 195 37.34 2.00 45.75
CA ARG A 195 37.48 3.04 46.78
C ARG A 195 36.43 2.90 47.87
N THR A 196 35.15 2.77 47.51
CA THR A 196 34.02 2.70 48.45
C THR A 196 34.03 1.40 49.22
N LEU A 197 34.41 0.28 48.59
CA LEU A 197 34.56 -1.01 49.24
C LEU A 197 35.65 -0.99 50.32
N LEU A 198 36.85 -0.49 50.00
CA LEU A 198 37.95 -0.36 50.98
C LEU A 198 37.54 0.52 52.16
N THR A 199 36.93 1.66 51.88
CA THR A 199 36.45 2.60 52.91
C THR A 199 35.39 1.96 53.80
N TRP A 200 34.45 1.20 53.22
CA TRP A 200 33.44 0.47 53.97
C TRP A 200 34.05 -0.60 54.88
N VAL A 201 35.02 -1.39 54.39
CA VAL A 201 35.72 -2.40 55.21
C VAL A 201 36.45 -1.76 56.39
N GLU A 202 37.12 -0.63 56.18
CA GLU A 202 37.80 0.11 57.25
C GLU A 202 36.81 0.62 58.30
N GLN A 203 35.67 1.16 57.87
CA GLN A 203 34.60 1.62 58.78
C GLN A 203 33.97 0.46 59.56
N LEU A 204 33.73 -0.67 58.91
CA LEU A 204 33.21 -1.87 59.55
C LEU A 204 34.15 -2.39 60.64
N ALA A 205 35.46 -2.37 60.40
CA ALA A 205 36.46 -2.79 61.38
C ALA A 205 36.60 -1.80 62.56
N ALA A 206 36.50 -0.50 62.27
CA ALA A 206 36.69 0.55 63.28
C ALA A 206 35.46 0.76 64.18
N HIS A 207 34.25 0.70 63.63
CA HIS A 207 33.06 1.28 64.27
C HIS A 207 32.06 0.26 64.83
N ASN A 208 32.31 -1.05 64.67
CA ASN A 208 31.30 -2.07 64.93
C ASN A 208 31.46 -2.72 66.32
N ASP A 209 31.34 -1.91 67.37
CA ASP A 209 31.31 -2.39 68.77
C ASP A 209 30.10 -3.30 69.03
N GLN A 210 29.00 -3.11 68.29
CA GLN A 210 27.86 -4.02 68.26
C GLN A 210 28.23 -5.38 67.66
N PHE A 211 28.95 -5.42 66.54
CA PHE A 211 29.48 -6.66 65.98
C PHE A 211 30.42 -7.37 66.96
N LYS A 212 31.33 -6.65 67.61
CA LYS A 212 32.23 -7.22 68.63
C LYS A 212 31.44 -7.79 69.82
N LYS A 213 30.39 -7.09 70.26
CA LYS A 213 29.51 -7.51 71.36
C LYS A 213 28.66 -8.73 70.99
N THR A 214 28.03 -8.73 69.82
CA THR A 214 27.21 -9.84 69.33
C THR A 214 28.08 -11.07 69.02
N ALA A 215 29.23 -10.90 68.37
CA ALA A 215 30.19 -11.97 68.13
C ALA A 215 30.77 -12.53 69.45
N GLY A 216 31.10 -11.66 70.41
CA GLY A 216 31.52 -12.07 71.75
C GLY A 216 30.44 -12.87 72.48
N GLN A 217 29.19 -12.42 72.43
CA GLN A 217 28.05 -13.14 73.01
C GLN A 217 27.83 -14.50 72.34
N MET A 218 27.95 -14.60 71.02
CA MET A 218 27.84 -15.87 70.29
C MET A 218 28.90 -16.90 70.71
N VAL A 219 30.15 -16.46 70.96
CA VAL A 219 31.24 -17.35 71.43
C VAL A 219 30.99 -17.86 72.85
N THR A 220 30.28 -17.09 73.67
CA THR A 220 30.00 -17.45 75.07
C THR A 220 28.73 -18.27 75.29
N LEU A 221 27.87 -18.40 74.28
CA LEU A 221 26.64 -19.20 74.39
C LEU A 221 26.98 -20.69 74.29
N PRO A 222 26.51 -21.54 75.22
CA PRO A 222 26.73 -22.97 75.14
C PRO A 222 26.10 -23.51 73.85
N PHE A 223 26.85 -24.31 73.10
CA PHE A 223 26.32 -25.12 72.01
C PHE A 223 25.39 -26.17 72.61
N THR A 224 24.14 -25.81 72.87
CA THR A 224 23.12 -26.80 73.17
C THR A 224 22.79 -27.50 71.86
N LEU A 225 23.49 -28.60 71.59
CA LEU A 225 23.00 -29.63 70.68
C LEU A 225 21.63 -30.06 71.20
N ARG A 226 20.61 -29.89 70.38
CA ARG A 226 19.34 -30.58 70.54
C ARG A 226 18.99 -31.24 69.22
#